data_AF-A0A1G0IBW8-F1
#
_entry.id   AF-A0A1G0IBW8-F1
#
_cell.length_a   1.000
_cell.length_b   1.000
_cell.length_c   1.000
_cell.angle_alpha   90.00
_cell.angle_beta   90.00
_cell.angle_gamma   90.00
#
_symmetry.space_group_name_H-M   'P 1'
#
loop_
_entity.id
_entity.type
_entity.pdbx_description
1 polymer ?
#
loop_
_entity_poly.entity_id
_entity_poly.type
_entity_poly.pdbx_seq_one_letter_code
_entity_poly.pdbx_strand_id
1 'polypeptide(L)'
;MHVRSLIASLLLCLAAGLCNAKQAASVGPELESVVIMRVDGSLVLDPKGGVVNYSVSTKVTDELRGMLELAIGKWAFEPVLIDGVPREIRTEMRVMLAARPVEGGFRIDVDNVLFPGTEGVLADDAKAVEGSMSGRKLSPPYYPQELAVANVRGTVLLAIMISAEGKTEEVAVTQSMLVDVRGQPRLMKQALRAFEAASIFAAKGWNFNITPERARMPGAERTVIVPVVFGGSDHKPGEVEVDGKWHTFIRGPMRPISWQQQDEGAQHIGVSDVAQGEIIPLTSAVALKSNVVGAPLL
;
A
#
# COMPACT_ATOMS: atom_id res chain seq x y z
N MET A 1 -30.09 3.22 38.70
CA MET A 1 -28.77 2.55 38.76
C MET A 1 -28.04 2.88 37.46
N HIS A 2 -27.15 3.87 37.50
CA HIS A 2 -26.41 4.32 36.32
C HIS A 2 -25.09 3.57 36.17
N VAL A 3 -24.89 3.12 34.93
CA VAL A 3 -23.73 2.47 34.33
C VAL A 3 -22.43 3.24 34.56
N ARG A 4 -21.32 2.52 34.82
CA ARG A 4 -19.97 2.96 34.45
C ARG A 4 -19.18 1.80 33.88
N SER A 5 -19.10 1.78 32.55
CA SER A 5 -18.20 0.94 31.76
C SER A 5 -16.79 1.51 31.88
N LEU A 6 -15.82 0.70 32.32
CA LEU A 6 -14.39 1.06 32.28
C LEU A 6 -13.84 0.64 30.91
N ILE A 7 -13.48 1.62 30.08
CA ILE A 7 -12.59 1.42 28.93
C ILE A 7 -11.18 1.72 29.45
N ALA A 8 -10.33 0.70 29.49
CA ALA A 8 -8.93 0.85 29.83
C ALA A 8 -8.14 1.21 28.57
N SER A 9 -7.71 2.47 28.44
CA SER A 9 -6.76 2.90 27.41
C SER A 9 -5.35 2.49 27.81
N LEU A 10 -4.74 1.60 27.04
CA LEU A 10 -3.36 1.17 27.24
C LEU A 10 -2.42 2.16 26.53
N LEU A 11 -1.60 2.88 27.29
CA LEU A 11 -0.58 3.81 26.81
C LEU A 11 0.75 3.08 26.66
N LEU A 12 1.26 2.97 25.42
CA LEU A 12 2.58 2.42 25.15
C LEU A 12 3.65 3.52 25.13
N CYS A 13 4.46 3.57 26.19
CA CYS A 13 5.61 4.49 26.30
C CYS A 13 6.82 3.96 25.52
N LEU A 14 6.99 4.36 24.25
CA LEU A 14 8.25 4.17 23.52
C LEU A 14 9.28 5.22 23.98
N ALA A 15 10.23 4.80 24.82
CA ALA A 15 11.35 5.64 25.25
C ALA A 15 12.57 5.44 24.34
N ALA A 16 12.90 6.45 23.53
CA ALA A 16 14.24 6.99 23.24
C ALA A 16 14.31 7.58 21.82
N GLY A 17 14.41 8.91 21.76
CA GLY A 17 14.50 9.70 20.54
C GLY A 17 13.48 10.82 20.58
N LEU A 18 13.84 11.96 21.18
CA LEU A 18 13.01 13.18 21.23
C LEU A 18 12.72 13.68 19.80
N CYS A 19 11.69 13.10 19.17
CA CYS A 19 11.05 13.67 18.01
C CYS A 19 10.04 14.68 18.54
N ASN A 20 10.24 15.97 18.26
CA ASN A 20 9.24 17.01 18.52
C ASN A 20 7.95 16.63 17.79
N ALA A 21 7.02 15.98 18.50
CA ALA A 21 5.77 15.41 17.99
C ALA A 21 4.72 16.48 17.59
N LYS A 22 5.11 17.76 17.52
CA LYS A 22 4.26 18.88 17.09
C LYS A 22 4.14 19.03 15.56
N GLN A 23 4.69 18.11 14.77
CA GLN A 23 4.78 18.27 13.31
C GLN A 23 4.37 17.02 12.51
N ALA A 24 3.31 16.34 12.94
CA ALA A 24 2.51 15.49 12.03
C ALA A 24 1.27 16.24 11.50
N ALA A 25 1.27 17.57 11.58
CA ALA A 25 0.33 18.41 10.86
C ALA A 25 0.92 18.69 9.46
N SER A 26 0.10 18.52 8.43
CA SER A 26 0.33 18.89 7.02
C SER A 26 1.58 19.77 6.79
N VAL A 27 2.55 19.29 6.02
CA VAL A 27 3.75 20.06 5.64
C VAL A 27 3.36 21.22 4.70
N GLY A 28 2.12 21.24 4.22
CA GLY A 28 1.43 22.36 3.57
C GLY A 28 0.05 21.85 3.11
N PRO A 29 -0.77 22.67 2.41
CA PRO A 29 -2.11 22.26 1.99
C PRO A 29 -2.15 21.04 1.05
N GLU A 30 -1.00 20.62 0.52
CA GLU A 30 -0.88 19.52 -0.47
C GLU A 30 0.04 18.40 -0.01
N LEU A 31 0.73 18.52 1.13
CA LEU A 31 1.67 17.52 1.61
C LEU A 31 1.26 17.03 3.00
N GLU A 32 1.14 15.72 3.11
CA GLU A 32 0.87 15.04 4.38
C GLU A 32 2.18 14.53 4.98
N SER A 33 2.37 14.73 6.30
CA SER A 33 3.43 14.06 7.08
C SER A 33 2.77 12.98 7.90
N VAL A 34 3.14 11.73 7.68
CA VAL A 34 2.56 10.57 8.36
C VAL A 34 3.65 9.60 8.78
N VAL A 35 3.45 8.92 9.91
CA VAL A 35 4.35 7.86 10.36
C VAL A 35 3.65 6.53 10.11
N ILE A 36 4.16 5.73 9.17
CA ILE A 36 3.55 4.47 8.75
C ILE A 36 4.42 3.28 9.14
N MET A 37 3.77 2.20 9.57
CA MET A 37 4.34 0.85 9.62
C MET A 37 3.53 -0.07 8.72
N ARG A 38 4.23 -0.90 7.95
CA ARG A 38 3.61 -1.96 7.16
C ARG A 38 3.61 -3.28 7.91
N VAL A 39 2.46 -3.96 7.89
CA VAL A 39 2.27 -5.26 8.52
C VAL A 39 1.60 -6.21 7.54
N ASP A 40 2.33 -7.26 7.16
CA ASP A 40 1.86 -8.33 6.29
C ASP A 40 1.40 -9.55 7.12
N GLY A 41 0.47 -10.30 6.57
CA GLY A 41 -0.15 -11.46 7.19
C GLY A 41 -1.13 -12.18 6.28
N SER A 42 -1.87 -13.14 6.83
CA SER A 42 -2.89 -13.90 6.10
C SER A 42 -4.15 -14.08 6.94
N LEU A 43 -5.30 -14.18 6.27
CA LEU A 43 -6.61 -14.38 6.87
C LEU A 43 -7.24 -15.67 6.33
N VAL A 44 -8.08 -16.30 7.13
CA VAL A 44 -9.06 -17.30 6.68
C VAL A 44 -10.45 -16.74 6.93
N LEU A 45 -11.26 -16.68 5.88
CA LEU A 45 -12.63 -16.16 5.92
C LEU A 45 -13.61 -17.31 5.76
N ASP A 46 -14.65 -17.36 6.59
CA ASP A 46 -15.74 -18.32 6.45
C ASP A 46 -16.65 -17.98 5.24
N PRO A 47 -17.56 -18.89 4.83
CA PRO A 47 -18.49 -18.64 3.72
C PRO A 47 -19.45 -17.45 3.91
N LYS A 48 -19.53 -16.85 5.11
CA LYS A 48 -20.33 -15.64 5.38
C LYS A 48 -19.47 -14.36 5.36
N GLY A 49 -18.15 -14.51 5.18
CA GLY A 49 -17.16 -13.44 5.20
C GLY A 49 -16.71 -13.03 6.60
N GLY A 50 -16.90 -13.88 7.61
CA GLY A 50 -16.33 -13.69 8.95
C GLY A 50 -14.88 -14.15 9.01
N VAL A 51 -14.02 -13.45 9.75
CA VAL A 51 -12.63 -13.89 9.99
C VAL A 51 -12.64 -15.02 11.01
N VAL A 52 -12.15 -16.21 10.60
CA VAL A 52 -12.06 -17.39 11.49
C VAL A 52 -10.62 -17.73 11.87
N ASN A 53 -9.63 -17.26 11.11
CA ASN A 53 -8.23 -17.37 11.47
C ASN A 53 -7.43 -16.19 10.91
N TYR A 54 -6.31 -15.86 11.57
CA TYR A 54 -5.40 -14.79 11.18
C TYR A 54 -3.97 -15.11 11.59
N SER A 55 -3.00 -14.67 10.79
CA SER A 55 -1.57 -14.71 11.13
C SER A 55 -0.87 -13.42 10.72
N VAL A 56 -0.02 -12.85 11.60
CA VAL A 56 0.93 -11.78 11.22
C VAL A 56 2.27 -12.44 10.84
N SER A 57 2.74 -12.25 9.62
CA SER A 57 4.07 -12.72 9.18
C SER A 57 5.15 -11.68 9.49
N THR A 58 4.82 -10.39 9.44
CA THR A 58 5.73 -9.32 9.85
C THR A 58 6.06 -9.41 11.34
N LYS A 59 7.34 -9.24 11.67
CA LYS A 59 7.79 -9.19 13.07
C LYS A 59 7.35 -7.86 13.70
N VAL A 60 6.47 -7.95 14.69
CA VAL A 60 5.94 -6.83 15.49
C VAL A 60 6.03 -7.17 16.98
N THR A 61 5.84 -6.16 17.84
CA THR A 61 5.75 -6.37 19.30
C THR A 61 4.50 -7.17 19.67
N ASP A 62 4.52 -7.88 20.80
CA ASP A 62 3.38 -8.69 21.25
C ASP A 62 2.14 -7.84 21.53
N GLU A 63 2.32 -6.62 22.02
CA GLU A 63 1.23 -5.68 22.23
C GLU A 63 0.57 -5.26 20.91
N LEU A 64 1.36 -4.92 19.89
CA LEU A 64 0.81 -4.58 18.57
C LEU A 64 0.11 -5.79 17.93
N ARG A 65 0.66 -7.00 18.12
CA ARG A 65 0.03 -8.25 17.69
C ARG A 65 -1.35 -8.43 18.33
N GLY A 66 -1.48 -8.21 19.63
CA GLY A 66 -2.76 -8.30 20.34
C GLY A 66 -3.77 -7.23 19.89
N MET A 67 -3.32 -6.00 19.64
CA MET A 67 -4.18 -4.94 19.09
C MET A 67 -4.70 -5.30 17.69
N LEU A 68 -3.83 -5.82 16.82
CA LEU A 68 -4.20 -6.28 15.48
C LEU A 68 -5.20 -7.43 15.54
N GLU A 69 -4.97 -8.44 16.37
CA GLU A 69 -5.88 -9.57 16.55
C GLU A 69 -7.30 -9.11 16.96
N LEU A 70 -7.40 -8.21 17.93
CA LEU A 70 -8.67 -7.66 18.38
C LEU A 70 -9.38 -6.80 17.33
N ALA A 71 -8.63 -6.03 16.54
CA ALA A 71 -9.18 -5.20 15.49
C ALA A 71 -9.66 -6.04 14.30
N ILE A 72 -8.80 -6.94 13.80
CA ILE A 72 -9.06 -7.81 12.64
C ILE A 72 -10.19 -8.80 12.92
N GLY A 73 -10.28 -9.34 14.14
CA GLY A 73 -11.37 -10.25 14.52
C GLY A 73 -12.77 -9.63 14.43
N LYS A 74 -12.88 -8.31 14.29
CA LYS A 74 -14.16 -7.59 14.11
C LYS A 74 -14.46 -7.28 12.64
N TRP A 75 -13.53 -7.51 11.74
CA TRP A 75 -13.73 -7.24 10.32
C TRP A 75 -14.72 -8.24 9.73
N ALA A 76 -15.50 -7.76 8.77
CA ALA A 76 -16.43 -8.57 8.02
C ALA A 76 -16.23 -8.28 6.52
N PHE A 77 -16.34 -9.32 5.73
CA PHE A 77 -16.08 -9.32 4.30
C PHE A 77 -17.33 -9.70 3.53
N GLU A 78 -17.39 -9.28 2.27
CA GLU A 78 -18.36 -9.84 1.34
C GLU A 78 -18.07 -11.33 1.12
N PRO A 79 -19.11 -12.19 1.07
CA PRO A 79 -18.91 -13.61 0.80
C PRO A 79 -18.19 -13.82 -0.54
N VAL A 80 -17.09 -14.55 -0.51
CA VAL A 80 -16.35 -14.90 -1.72
C VAL A 80 -17.04 -16.09 -2.38
N LEU A 81 -17.52 -15.87 -3.61
CA LEU A 81 -18.22 -16.89 -4.39
C LEU A 81 -17.25 -17.60 -5.33
N ILE A 82 -17.24 -18.94 -5.28
CA ILE A 82 -16.58 -19.80 -6.27
C ILE A 82 -17.69 -20.61 -6.93
N ASP A 83 -17.82 -20.48 -8.25
CA ASP A 83 -18.92 -21.05 -9.03
C ASP A 83 -20.32 -20.67 -8.49
N GLY A 84 -20.45 -19.43 -8.02
CA GLY A 84 -21.70 -18.90 -7.42
C GLY A 84 -22.00 -19.41 -6.01
N VAL A 85 -21.12 -20.22 -5.42
CA VAL A 85 -21.29 -20.77 -4.07
C VAL A 85 -20.32 -20.09 -3.10
N PRO A 86 -20.79 -19.56 -1.96
CA PRO A 86 -19.89 -19.04 -0.93
C PRO A 86 -18.95 -20.12 -0.40
N ARG A 87 -17.65 -19.83 -0.37
CA ARG A 87 -16.61 -20.77 0.12
C ARG A 87 -15.77 -20.13 1.21
N GLU A 88 -15.18 -20.99 2.04
CA GLU A 88 -14.07 -20.59 2.90
C GLU A 88 -12.86 -20.29 2.01
N ILE A 89 -12.18 -19.18 2.29
CA ILE A 89 -11.01 -18.77 1.52
C ILE A 89 -9.87 -18.35 2.43
N ARG A 90 -8.64 -18.61 1.99
CA ARG A 90 -7.43 -18.01 2.55
C ARG A 90 -7.00 -16.85 1.67
N THR A 91 -6.55 -15.74 2.26
CA THR A 91 -6.04 -14.60 1.51
C THR A 91 -4.89 -13.94 2.25
N GLU A 92 -3.93 -13.42 1.49
CA GLU A 92 -2.88 -12.56 2.04
C GLU A 92 -3.44 -11.17 2.28
N MET A 93 -2.96 -10.54 3.35
CA MET A 93 -3.36 -9.22 3.79
C MET A 93 -2.13 -8.38 4.09
N ARG A 94 -2.25 -7.10 3.76
CA ARG A 94 -1.29 -6.07 4.10
C ARG A 94 -2.01 -4.91 4.76
N VAL A 95 -1.60 -4.55 5.96
CA VAL A 95 -2.18 -3.45 6.76
C VAL A 95 -1.16 -2.34 6.90
N MET A 96 -1.50 -1.13 6.45
CA MET A 96 -0.75 0.08 6.76
C MET A 96 -1.28 0.66 8.05
N LEU A 97 -0.40 0.84 9.03
CA LEU A 97 -0.71 1.45 10.31
C LEU A 97 -0.15 2.85 10.37
N ALA A 98 -0.98 3.85 10.67
CA ALA A 98 -0.55 5.22 10.90
C ALA A 98 -0.45 5.52 12.40
N ALA A 99 0.73 5.96 12.84
CA ALA A 99 0.90 6.57 14.15
C ALA A 99 0.55 8.06 14.06
N ARG A 100 -0.55 8.46 14.70
CA ARG A 100 -1.01 9.86 14.77
C ARG A 100 -0.72 10.42 16.16
N PRO A 101 -0.11 11.62 16.27
CA PRO A 101 0.20 12.20 17.57
C PRO A 101 -1.09 12.55 18.31
N VAL A 102 -1.11 12.24 19.60
CA VAL A 102 -2.15 12.63 20.55
C VAL A 102 -1.48 13.20 21.81
N GLU A 103 -2.26 13.81 22.70
CA GLU A 103 -1.70 14.24 23.98
C GLU A 103 -1.11 13.04 24.74
N GLY A 104 0.16 13.10 25.10
CA GLY A 104 0.85 12.05 25.85
C GLY A 104 1.39 10.87 25.02
N GLY A 105 1.26 10.86 23.69
CA GLY A 105 1.82 9.77 22.87
C GLY A 105 1.33 9.73 21.43
N PHE A 106 1.12 8.51 20.92
CA PHE A 106 0.58 8.25 19.59
C PHE A 106 -0.63 7.33 19.69
N ARG A 107 -1.64 7.59 18.86
CA ARG A 107 -2.70 6.65 18.55
C ARG A 107 -2.34 5.94 17.26
N ILE A 108 -2.61 4.63 17.19
CA ILE A 108 -2.38 3.83 15.99
C ILE A 108 -3.72 3.61 15.31
N ASP A 109 -3.84 4.13 14.09
CA ASP A 109 -5.00 3.99 13.22
C ASP A 109 -4.65 3.09 12.03
N VAL A 110 -5.64 2.43 11.44
CA VAL A 110 -5.48 1.79 10.13
C VAL A 110 -5.45 2.87 9.05
N ASP A 111 -4.32 3.03 8.37
CA ASP A 111 -4.17 3.97 7.25
C ASP A 111 -4.75 3.38 5.96
N ASN A 112 -4.47 2.10 5.69
CA ASN A 112 -5.02 1.38 4.56
C ASN A 112 -4.92 -0.15 4.76
N VAL A 113 -5.69 -0.90 3.97
CA VAL A 113 -5.61 -2.37 3.89
C VAL A 113 -5.63 -2.80 2.43
N LEU A 114 -4.66 -3.64 2.05
CA LEU A 114 -4.61 -4.30 0.75
C LEU A 114 -4.68 -5.81 0.89
N PHE A 115 -5.20 -6.45 -0.16
CA PHE A 115 -5.23 -7.89 -0.34
C PHE A 115 -4.42 -8.23 -1.59
N PRO A 116 -3.08 -8.37 -1.47
CA PRO A 116 -2.18 -8.51 -2.62
C PRO A 116 -2.27 -9.90 -3.28
N GLY A 117 -2.85 -10.90 -2.60
CA GLY A 117 -2.91 -12.28 -3.07
C GLY A 117 -4.32 -12.87 -3.05
N THR A 118 -4.65 -13.62 -4.10
CA THR A 118 -5.78 -14.56 -4.15
C THR A 118 -5.28 -16.00 -4.28
N GLU A 119 -4.26 -16.38 -3.49
CA GLU A 119 -3.99 -17.79 -3.25
C GLU A 119 -4.93 -18.29 -2.14
N GLY A 120 -6.10 -18.74 -2.58
CA GLY A 120 -7.21 -19.08 -1.69
C GLY A 120 -8.25 -20.02 -2.28
N VAL A 121 -7.95 -20.71 -3.38
CA VAL A 121 -8.64 -21.96 -3.71
C VAL A 121 -7.82 -23.04 -3.01
N LEU A 122 -8.41 -23.73 -2.03
CA LEU A 122 -7.78 -24.90 -1.43
C LEU A 122 -7.28 -25.82 -2.55
N ALA A 123 -6.02 -26.21 -2.42
CA ALA A 123 -5.24 -27.11 -3.27
C ALA A 123 -6.09 -28.06 -4.13
N ASP A 124 -6.16 -27.78 -5.43
CA ASP A 124 -6.01 -28.74 -6.54
C ASP A 124 -6.50 -28.15 -7.88
N ASP A 125 -7.34 -27.11 -7.85
CA ASP A 125 -7.90 -26.49 -9.07
C ASP A 125 -7.58 -24.99 -9.22
N ALA A 126 -6.52 -24.52 -8.54
CA ALA A 126 -5.97 -23.20 -8.78
C ALA A 126 -5.30 -23.16 -10.16
N LYS A 127 -6.10 -23.00 -11.22
CA LYS A 127 -5.67 -22.11 -12.29
C LYS A 127 -5.32 -20.82 -11.57
N ALA A 128 -4.02 -20.59 -11.42
CA ALA A 128 -3.47 -19.30 -11.08
C ALA A 128 -4.34 -18.26 -11.78
N VAL A 129 -4.69 -17.17 -11.09
CA VAL A 129 -5.17 -15.99 -11.81
C VAL A 129 -3.99 -15.58 -12.71
N GLU A 130 -3.97 -16.16 -13.92
CA GLU A 130 -2.97 -16.06 -14.96
C GLU A 130 -3.10 -14.66 -15.56
N GLY A 131 -2.66 -13.67 -14.79
CA GLY A 131 -2.72 -12.26 -15.17
C GLY A 131 -1.50 -11.46 -14.77
N SER A 132 -0.44 -12.11 -14.25
CA SER A 132 0.78 -11.41 -13.85
C SER A 132 1.49 -10.85 -15.10
N MET A 133 1.36 -9.54 -15.29
CA MET A 133 2.17 -8.83 -16.27
C MET A 133 3.58 -8.72 -15.72
N SER A 134 4.41 -9.72 -16.01
CA SER A 134 5.85 -9.61 -15.76
C SER A 134 6.46 -8.55 -16.69
N GLY A 135 7.36 -7.74 -16.15
CA GLY A 135 8.13 -6.78 -16.94
C GLY A 135 9.08 -7.51 -17.88
N ARG A 136 8.97 -7.25 -19.19
CA ARG A 136 9.92 -7.79 -20.18
C ARG A 136 11.22 -6.99 -20.18
N LYS A 137 11.10 -5.67 -20.02
CA LYS A 137 12.22 -4.73 -19.90
C LYS A 137 11.77 -3.47 -19.16
N LEU A 138 12.01 -3.44 -17.86
CA LEU A 138 11.75 -2.28 -16.99
C LEU A 138 13.08 -1.62 -16.64
N SER A 139 13.64 -0.85 -17.59
CA SER A 139 14.89 -0.13 -17.33
C SER A 139 14.65 0.89 -16.19
N PRO A 140 15.46 0.87 -15.12
CA PRO A 140 15.24 1.76 -13.99
C PRO A 140 15.38 3.22 -14.42
N PRO A 141 14.63 4.15 -13.79
CA PRO A 141 14.81 5.57 -14.03
C PRO A 141 16.18 6.05 -13.57
N TYR A 142 16.65 7.14 -14.17
CA TYR A 142 17.82 7.83 -13.65
C TYR A 142 17.47 8.42 -12.28
N TYR A 143 18.44 8.39 -11.36
CA TYR A 143 18.30 9.08 -10.08
C TYR A 143 18.64 10.55 -10.27
N PRO A 144 17.75 11.51 -9.96
CA PRO A 144 18.11 12.93 -9.94
C PRO A 144 19.35 13.18 -9.08
N GLN A 145 20.42 13.72 -9.68
CA GLN A 145 21.75 13.81 -9.07
C GLN A 145 21.74 14.56 -7.73
N GLU A 146 21.04 15.69 -7.65
CA GLU A 146 20.94 16.49 -6.42
C GLU A 146 20.32 15.71 -5.26
N LEU A 147 19.32 14.86 -5.56
CA LEU A 147 18.65 14.02 -4.56
C LEU A 147 19.52 12.84 -4.16
N ALA A 148 20.23 12.24 -5.12
CA ALA A 148 21.18 11.17 -4.85
C ALA A 148 22.32 11.64 -3.93
N VAL A 149 22.89 12.82 -4.20
CA VAL A 149 23.93 13.44 -3.34
C VAL A 149 23.39 13.74 -1.94
N ALA A 150 22.13 14.15 -1.83
CA ALA A 150 21.47 14.40 -0.55
C ALA A 150 20.90 13.14 0.12
N ASN A 151 21.09 11.95 -0.48
CA ASN A 151 20.52 10.67 -0.04
C ASN A 151 19.00 10.73 0.25
N VAL A 152 18.27 11.51 -0.55
CA VAL A 152 16.82 11.66 -0.42
C VAL A 152 16.16 10.45 -1.04
N ARG A 153 15.44 9.66 -0.26
CA ARG A 153 14.69 8.49 -0.76
C ARG A 153 13.25 8.84 -1.07
N GLY A 154 12.64 8.10 -1.99
CA GLY A 154 11.24 8.28 -2.33
C GLY A 154 10.66 7.15 -3.17
N THR A 155 9.33 7.12 -3.23
CA THR A 155 8.58 6.20 -4.09
C THR A 155 7.60 6.98 -4.95
N VAL A 156 7.48 6.60 -6.22
CA VAL A 156 6.49 7.13 -7.15
C VAL A 156 5.60 5.99 -7.60
N LEU A 157 4.30 6.14 -7.41
CA LEU A 157 3.30 5.18 -7.86
C LEU A 157 2.79 5.59 -9.24
N LEU A 158 3.01 4.74 -10.24
CA LEU A 158 2.61 4.96 -11.62
C LEU A 158 1.41 4.10 -11.98
N ALA A 159 0.42 4.70 -12.64
CA ALA A 159 -0.55 3.99 -13.45
C ALA A 159 -0.06 3.98 -14.91
N ILE A 160 0.00 2.80 -15.51
CA ILE A 160 0.53 2.61 -16.86
C ILE A 160 -0.50 1.85 -17.69
N MET A 161 -1.05 2.49 -18.72
CA MET A 161 -1.88 1.85 -19.73
C MET A 161 -0.99 1.16 -20.76
N ILE A 162 -1.26 -0.11 -21.03
CA ILE A 162 -0.42 -0.96 -21.89
C ILE A 162 -1.17 -1.31 -23.18
N SER A 163 -0.46 -1.29 -24.31
CA SER A 163 -0.97 -1.70 -25.63
C SER A 163 -1.15 -3.21 -25.74
N ALA A 164 -1.84 -3.66 -26.79
CA ALA A 164 -2.02 -5.10 -27.05
C ALA A 164 -0.69 -5.83 -27.31
N GLU A 165 0.36 -5.10 -27.69
CA GLU A 165 1.72 -5.58 -27.95
C GLU A 165 2.64 -5.45 -26.74
N GLY A 166 2.13 -4.98 -25.59
CA GLY A 166 2.91 -4.84 -24.36
C GLY A 166 3.79 -3.58 -24.32
N LYS A 167 3.45 -2.53 -25.07
CA LYS A 167 4.13 -1.21 -24.97
C LYS A 167 3.37 -0.28 -24.05
N THR A 168 4.06 0.64 -23.41
CA THR A 168 3.42 1.76 -22.70
C THR A 168 2.68 2.69 -23.69
N GLU A 169 1.37 2.88 -23.51
CA GLU A 169 0.56 3.84 -24.26
C GLU A 169 0.43 5.17 -23.49
N GLU A 170 0.10 5.09 -22.20
CA GLU A 170 -0.09 6.26 -21.33
C GLU A 170 0.49 6.00 -19.93
N VAL A 171 0.97 7.06 -19.27
CA VAL A 171 1.56 7.01 -17.93
C VAL A 171 1.05 8.19 -17.12
N ALA A 172 0.60 7.92 -15.90
CA ALA A 172 0.21 8.93 -14.92
C ALA A 172 0.79 8.58 -13.57
N VAL A 173 1.12 9.60 -12.79
CA VAL A 173 1.49 9.41 -11.38
C VAL A 173 0.21 9.46 -10.56
N THR A 174 -0.07 8.40 -9.82
CA THR A 174 -1.21 8.35 -8.89
C THR A 174 -0.84 9.00 -7.58
N GLN A 175 0.34 8.73 -7.04
CA GLN A 175 0.84 9.33 -5.81
C GLN A 175 2.37 9.23 -5.74
N SER A 176 2.99 10.05 -4.91
CA SER A 176 4.43 10.02 -4.65
C SER A 176 4.70 10.31 -3.17
N MET A 177 5.80 9.79 -2.63
CA MET A 177 6.23 10.04 -1.26
C MET A 177 7.75 10.14 -1.13
N LEU A 178 8.19 10.82 -0.09
CA LEU A 178 9.59 10.82 0.39
C LEU A 178 9.68 10.06 1.72
N VAL A 179 10.84 9.43 1.99
CA VAL A 179 11.03 8.52 3.12
C VAL A 179 12.07 9.05 4.11
N ASP A 180 11.68 9.17 5.38
CA ASP A 180 12.46 9.65 6.53
C ASP A 180 13.14 11.01 6.30
N VAL A 181 12.50 11.88 5.52
CA VAL A 181 12.99 13.23 5.27
C VAL A 181 12.30 14.26 6.15
N ARG A 182 13.04 15.32 6.48
CA ARG A 182 12.52 16.54 7.11
C ARG A 182 13.08 17.73 6.37
N GLY A 183 12.30 18.79 6.25
CA GLY A 183 12.76 19.99 5.58
C GLY A 183 11.65 20.95 5.20
N GLN A 184 12.02 21.94 4.40
CA GLN A 184 11.07 22.94 3.94
C GLN A 184 10.07 22.35 2.93
N PRO A 185 8.77 22.68 3.01
CA PRO A 185 7.75 22.13 2.13
C PRO A 185 8.04 22.31 0.64
N ARG A 186 8.61 23.46 0.27
CA ARG A 186 8.99 23.78 -1.12
C ARG A 186 10.03 22.80 -1.68
N LEU A 187 11.04 22.47 -0.88
CA LEU A 187 12.08 21.51 -1.27
C LEU A 187 11.51 20.10 -1.39
N MET A 188 10.61 19.70 -0.48
CA MET A 188 9.95 18.39 -0.56
C MET A 188 9.11 18.27 -1.85
N LYS A 189 8.35 19.31 -2.20
CA LYS A 189 7.60 19.35 -3.48
C LYS A 189 8.53 19.27 -4.68
N GLN A 190 9.69 19.93 -4.65
CA GLN A 190 10.68 19.86 -5.73
C GLN A 190 11.26 18.46 -5.87
N ALA A 191 11.60 17.80 -4.75
CA ALA A 191 12.10 16.44 -4.75
C ALA A 191 11.07 15.45 -5.33
N LEU A 192 9.81 15.53 -4.89
CA LEU A 192 8.72 14.72 -5.45
C LEU A 192 8.59 14.91 -6.96
N ARG A 193 8.56 16.17 -7.44
CA ARG A 193 8.49 16.47 -8.88
C ARG A 193 9.66 15.90 -9.67
N ALA A 194 10.87 15.94 -9.12
CA ALA A 194 12.05 15.39 -9.78
C ALA A 194 11.96 13.85 -9.91
N PHE A 195 11.52 13.14 -8.87
CA PHE A 195 11.27 11.71 -8.95
C PHE A 195 10.14 11.35 -9.90
N GLU A 196 9.04 12.11 -9.88
CA GLU A 196 7.92 11.91 -10.80
C GLU A 196 8.36 12.05 -12.26
N ALA A 197 9.11 13.11 -12.59
CA ALA A 197 9.62 13.34 -13.94
C ALA A 197 10.54 12.21 -14.41
N ALA A 198 11.48 11.77 -13.56
CA ALA A 198 12.38 10.66 -13.87
C ALA A 198 11.62 9.35 -14.10
N SER A 199 10.62 9.08 -13.25
CA SER A 199 9.78 7.87 -13.32
C SER A 199 8.96 7.82 -14.60
N ILE A 200 8.27 8.91 -14.94
CA ILE A 200 7.50 9.02 -16.19
C ILE A 200 8.41 8.84 -17.41
N PHE A 201 9.59 9.46 -17.40
CA PHE A 201 10.54 9.37 -18.51
C PHE A 201 10.96 7.92 -18.78
N ALA A 202 11.29 7.16 -17.72
CA ALA A 202 11.65 5.76 -17.86
C ALA A 202 10.46 4.89 -18.29
N ALA A 203 9.29 5.09 -17.67
CA ALA A 203 8.09 4.29 -17.91
C ALA A 203 7.59 4.37 -19.36
N LYS A 204 7.78 5.51 -20.03
CA LYS A 204 7.48 5.66 -21.47
C LYS A 204 8.27 4.69 -22.37
N GLY A 205 9.43 4.22 -21.91
CA GLY A 205 10.27 3.27 -22.63
C GLY A 205 10.10 1.81 -22.20
N TRP A 206 9.18 1.51 -21.28
CA TRP A 206 8.99 0.16 -20.74
C TRP A 206 8.20 -0.76 -21.68
N ASN A 207 8.46 -2.05 -21.51
CA ASN A 207 7.76 -3.13 -22.19
C ASN A 207 7.34 -4.22 -21.21
N PHE A 208 6.11 -4.69 -21.38
CA PHE A 208 5.45 -5.67 -20.53
C PHE A 208 5.16 -6.94 -21.31
N ASN A 209 5.17 -8.08 -20.63
CA ASN A 209 4.60 -9.30 -21.17
C ASN A 209 3.08 -9.27 -20.96
N ILE A 210 2.33 -9.41 -22.04
CA ILE A 210 0.86 -9.44 -22.02
C ILE A 210 0.38 -10.79 -22.57
N THR A 211 -0.60 -11.38 -21.89
CA THR A 211 -1.22 -12.62 -22.34
C THR A 211 -2.15 -12.33 -23.53
N PRO A 212 -2.36 -13.29 -24.46
CA PRO A 212 -3.28 -13.10 -25.58
C PRO A 212 -4.72 -12.75 -25.15
N GLU A 213 -5.15 -13.20 -23.97
CA GLU A 213 -6.43 -12.84 -23.38
C GLU A 213 -6.50 -11.37 -23.00
N ARG A 214 -5.51 -10.90 -22.22
CA ARG A 214 -5.44 -9.52 -21.78
C ARG A 214 -5.19 -8.54 -22.92
N ALA A 215 -4.49 -8.97 -23.97
CA ALA A 215 -4.29 -8.16 -25.17
C ALA A 215 -5.60 -7.76 -25.87
N ARG A 216 -6.68 -8.56 -25.68
CA ARG A 216 -8.02 -8.28 -26.22
C ARG A 216 -8.87 -7.35 -25.35
N MET A 217 -8.44 -7.07 -24.12
CA MET A 217 -9.17 -6.18 -23.21
C MET A 217 -9.00 -4.70 -23.62
N PRO A 218 -9.96 -3.83 -23.26
CA PRO A 218 -9.82 -2.38 -23.42
C PRO A 218 -8.57 -1.83 -22.72
N GLY A 219 -8.08 -0.67 -23.20
CA GLY A 219 -6.91 0.02 -22.63
C GLY A 219 -6.95 0.18 -21.11
N ALA A 220 -8.07 0.64 -20.58
CA ALA A 220 -8.26 0.83 -19.13
C ALA A 220 -8.04 -0.47 -18.32
N GLU A 221 -8.53 -1.61 -18.81
CA GLU A 221 -8.38 -2.93 -18.17
C GLU A 221 -6.95 -3.51 -18.32
N ARG A 222 -6.17 -2.97 -19.26
CA ARG A 222 -4.74 -3.26 -19.42
C ARG A 222 -3.86 -2.30 -18.61
N THR A 223 -4.44 -1.55 -17.67
CA THR A 223 -3.67 -0.69 -16.75
C THR A 223 -3.01 -1.51 -15.64
N VAL A 224 -1.76 -1.16 -15.30
CA VAL A 224 -1.08 -1.63 -14.08
C VAL A 224 -0.61 -0.50 -13.22
N ILE A 225 -0.53 -0.81 -11.93
CA ILE A 225 0.11 0.01 -10.92
C ILE A 225 1.54 -0.49 -10.71
N VAL A 226 2.52 0.40 -10.90
CA VAL A 226 3.94 0.09 -10.75
C VAL A 226 4.59 1.09 -9.78
N PRO A 227 5.14 0.63 -8.65
CA PRO A 227 5.95 1.44 -7.77
C PRO A 227 7.37 1.58 -8.31
N VAL A 228 7.84 2.82 -8.37
CA VAL A 228 9.23 3.17 -8.64
C VAL A 228 9.86 3.66 -7.35
N VAL A 229 10.81 2.87 -6.82
CA VAL A 229 11.50 3.18 -5.56
C VAL A 229 12.89 3.75 -5.87
N PHE A 230 13.17 4.93 -5.35
CA PHE A 230 14.48 5.57 -5.31
C PHE A 230 15.08 5.34 -3.91
N GLY A 231 15.87 4.28 -3.78
CA GLY A 231 16.57 3.93 -2.55
C GLY A 231 17.84 4.77 -2.31
N GLY A 232 18.51 4.59 -1.18
CA GLY A 232 19.84 5.16 -0.93
C GLY A 232 20.96 4.29 -1.54
N SER A 233 22.21 4.74 -1.44
CA SER A 233 23.39 3.95 -1.85
C SER A 233 23.52 2.61 -1.13
N ASP A 234 22.94 2.52 0.07
CA ASP A 234 23.02 1.37 0.96
C ASP A 234 21.85 0.39 0.76
N HIS A 235 20.91 0.72 -0.14
CA HIS A 235 19.72 -0.08 -0.42
C HIS A 235 20.10 -1.34 -1.20
N LYS A 236 19.82 -2.52 -0.63
CA LYS A 236 19.95 -3.79 -1.36
C LYS A 236 18.70 -4.01 -2.22
N PRO A 237 18.84 -4.43 -3.50
CA PRO A 237 17.71 -4.85 -4.31
C PRO A 237 16.88 -5.92 -3.58
N GLY A 238 15.60 -5.67 -3.36
CA GLY A 238 14.69 -6.59 -2.67
C GLY A 238 14.63 -6.44 -1.13
N GLU A 239 15.37 -5.50 -0.54
CA GLU A 239 15.15 -5.11 0.85
C GLU A 239 13.84 -4.32 0.93
N VAL A 240 12.84 -4.93 1.54
CA VAL A 240 11.55 -4.31 1.79
C VAL A 240 11.72 -3.35 2.96
N GLU A 241 11.93 -2.08 2.64
CA GLU A 241 12.38 -1.02 3.55
C GLU A 241 11.41 -0.73 4.71
N VAL A 242 10.19 -1.28 4.72
CA VAL A 242 9.06 -0.87 5.58
C VAL A 242 8.49 -1.93 6.53
N ASP A 243 8.97 -3.18 6.50
CA ASP A 243 8.33 -4.24 7.27
C ASP A 243 8.66 -4.16 8.77
N GLY A 244 7.62 -4.01 9.60
CA GLY A 244 7.72 -4.06 11.06
C GLY A 244 8.48 -2.89 11.70
N LYS A 245 8.75 -1.82 10.93
CA LYS A 245 9.42 -0.59 11.39
C LYS A 245 8.56 0.62 11.10
N TRP A 246 8.68 1.64 11.96
CA TRP A 246 8.03 2.93 11.77
C TRP A 246 8.90 3.82 10.90
N HIS A 247 8.33 4.33 9.81
CA HIS A 247 8.97 5.30 8.92
C HIS A 247 8.14 6.57 8.81
N THR A 248 8.82 7.72 8.70
CA THR A 248 8.13 8.98 8.44
C THR A 248 8.04 9.19 6.92
N PHE A 249 6.85 9.44 6.42
CA PHE A 249 6.61 9.73 5.02
C PHE A 249 6.10 11.16 4.83
N ILE A 250 6.61 11.80 3.78
CA ILE A 250 6.00 13.00 3.21
C ILE A 250 5.26 12.59 1.95
N ARG A 251 3.92 12.50 2.02
CA ARG A 251 3.06 12.06 0.91
C ARG A 251 2.51 13.25 0.14
N GLY A 252 2.54 13.15 -1.19
CA GLY A 252 1.76 13.99 -2.09
C GLY A 252 0.28 13.58 -2.12
N PRO A 253 -0.58 14.40 -2.74
CA PRO A 253 -1.98 14.07 -2.87
C PRO A 253 -2.15 12.87 -3.80
N MET A 254 -3.16 12.06 -3.54
CA MET A 254 -3.58 11.05 -4.49
C MET A 254 -4.29 11.71 -5.68
N ARG A 255 -3.89 11.33 -6.88
CA ARG A 255 -4.42 11.81 -8.15
C ARG A 255 -5.24 10.71 -8.82
N PRO A 256 -6.43 11.03 -9.38
CA PRO A 256 -7.20 10.06 -10.13
C PRO A 256 -6.47 9.69 -11.44
N ILE A 257 -6.73 8.48 -11.93
CA ILE A 257 -6.27 8.02 -13.24
C ILE A 257 -7.31 8.48 -14.27
N SER A 258 -6.93 9.37 -15.18
CA SER A 258 -7.88 10.04 -16.08
C SER A 258 -8.62 9.11 -17.04
N TRP A 259 -8.02 7.97 -17.40
CA TRP A 259 -8.60 6.98 -18.31
C TRP A 259 -9.27 5.80 -17.61
N GLN A 260 -9.37 5.82 -16.27
CA GLN A 260 -9.98 4.76 -15.50
C GLN A 260 -11.16 5.29 -14.69
N GLN A 261 -12.33 4.69 -14.87
CA GLN A 261 -13.44 4.89 -13.95
C GLN A 261 -13.15 4.08 -12.68
N GLN A 262 -13.40 4.65 -11.50
CA GLN A 262 -13.31 3.87 -10.28
C GLN A 262 -14.48 2.89 -10.24
N ASP A 263 -14.17 1.61 -10.42
CA ASP A 263 -15.15 0.53 -10.37
C ASP A 263 -15.50 0.17 -8.92
N GLU A 264 -16.71 -0.34 -8.71
CA GLU A 264 -17.11 -0.98 -7.45
C GLU A 264 -16.23 -2.22 -7.22
N GLY A 265 -15.41 -2.21 -6.16
CA GLY A 265 -14.48 -3.30 -5.83
C GLY A 265 -13.00 -3.03 -6.16
N ALA A 266 -12.67 -1.85 -6.69
CA ALA A 266 -11.27 -1.44 -6.86
C ALA A 266 -10.58 -1.24 -5.49
N GLN A 267 -9.38 -1.78 -5.34
CA GLN A 267 -8.54 -1.52 -4.17
C GLN A 267 -8.05 -0.07 -4.19
N HIS A 268 -8.08 0.59 -3.04
CA HIS A 268 -7.43 1.88 -2.88
C HIS A 268 -5.93 1.66 -2.70
N ILE A 269 -5.13 1.84 -3.76
CA ILE A 269 -3.68 1.62 -3.72
C ILE A 269 -2.97 2.96 -3.62
N GLY A 270 -2.49 3.29 -2.43
CA GLY A 270 -1.59 4.39 -2.12
C GLY A 270 -0.11 4.00 -2.25
N VAL A 271 0.75 5.01 -2.34
CA VAL A 271 2.20 4.82 -2.53
C VAL A 271 2.89 4.12 -1.35
N SER A 272 2.29 4.18 -0.16
CA SER A 272 2.81 3.52 1.05
C SER A 272 2.50 2.02 1.11
N ASP A 273 1.57 1.55 0.28
CA ASP A 273 1.06 0.18 0.38
C ASP A 273 1.88 -0.83 -0.43
N VAL A 274 2.84 -0.34 -1.22
CA VAL A 274 3.56 -1.08 -2.25
C VAL A 274 5.06 -1.07 -1.99
N ALA A 275 5.74 -2.17 -2.34
CA ALA A 275 7.19 -2.27 -2.32
C ALA A 275 7.78 -2.30 -3.74
N GLN A 276 9.09 -2.10 -3.82
CA GLN A 276 9.82 -2.15 -5.08
C GLN A 276 9.58 -3.47 -5.82
N GLY A 277 9.18 -3.37 -7.09
CA GLY A 277 8.99 -4.53 -7.96
C GLY A 277 7.66 -5.27 -7.75
N GLU A 278 6.82 -4.84 -6.82
CA GLU A 278 5.47 -5.35 -6.71
C GLU A 278 4.57 -4.84 -7.83
N ILE A 279 3.70 -5.71 -8.34
CA ILE A 279 2.62 -5.34 -9.25
C ILE A 279 1.34 -5.78 -8.55
N ILE A 280 0.58 -4.81 -8.04
CA ILE A 280 -0.64 -5.07 -7.30
C ILE A 280 -1.83 -5.00 -8.27
N PRO A 281 -2.72 -6.01 -8.29
CA PRO A 281 -3.94 -5.94 -9.08
C PRO A 281 -4.86 -4.82 -8.55
N LEU A 282 -5.48 -4.10 -9.47
CA LEU A 282 -6.43 -3.02 -9.13
C LEU A 282 -7.71 -3.53 -8.46
N THR A 283 -8.01 -4.82 -8.62
CA THR A 283 -9.16 -5.49 -8.01
C THR A 283 -8.69 -6.58 -7.04
N SER A 284 -9.57 -6.95 -6.12
CA SER A 284 -9.38 -8.08 -5.21
C SER A 284 -10.61 -8.98 -5.28
N ALA A 285 -10.44 -10.29 -5.11
CA ALA A 285 -11.58 -11.19 -4.90
C ALA A 285 -12.23 -11.02 -3.51
N VAL A 286 -11.56 -10.29 -2.62
CA VAL A 286 -11.97 -10.04 -1.23
C VAL A 286 -12.24 -8.55 -1.05
N ALA A 287 -13.41 -8.22 -0.51
CA ALA A 287 -13.82 -6.87 -0.20
C ALA A 287 -14.37 -6.78 1.22
N LEU A 288 -13.98 -5.74 1.96
CA LEU A 288 -14.53 -5.45 3.29
C LEU A 288 -15.96 -4.93 3.17
N LYS A 289 -16.87 -5.41 4.02
CA LYS A 289 -18.26 -4.90 4.14
C LYS A 289 -18.33 -3.48 4.68
N SER A 290 -17.34 -3.09 5.47
CA SER A 290 -17.28 -1.77 6.12
C SER A 290 -15.89 -1.17 5.95
N ASN A 291 -15.83 0.14 5.76
CA ASN A 291 -14.56 0.84 5.72
C ASN A 291 -13.87 0.79 7.10
N VAL A 292 -12.66 0.24 7.14
CA VAL A 292 -11.81 0.17 8.34
C VAL A 292 -10.74 1.25 8.37
N VAL A 293 -10.58 2.02 7.28
CA VAL A 293 -9.63 3.12 7.19
C VAL A 293 -9.99 4.22 8.18
N GLY A 294 -8.99 4.67 8.94
CA GLY A 294 -9.13 5.64 10.01
C GLY A 294 -9.67 5.06 11.33
N ALA A 295 -9.99 3.76 11.38
CA ALA A 295 -10.36 3.13 12.63
C ALA A 295 -9.13 3.00 13.56
N PRO A 296 -9.25 3.36 14.85
CA PRO A 296 -8.19 3.07 15.81
C PRO A 296 -8.07 1.56 16.01
N LEU A 297 -6.86 1.06 16.26
CA LEU A 297 -6.70 -0.35 16.62
C LEU A 297 -7.34 -0.66 17.99
N LEU A 298 -7.23 0.26 18.95
CA LEU A 298 -7.94 0.29 20.24
C LEU A 298 -8.05 1.72 20.79
#